data_AF-A0A7S3UKQ4-F1
#
_entry.id   AF-A0A7S3UKQ4-F1
#
_cell.length_a   1.000
_cell.length_b   1.000
_cell.length_c   1.000
_cell.angle_alpha   90.00
_cell.angle_beta   90.00
_cell.angle_gamma   90.00
#
_symmetry.space_group_name_H-M   'P 1'
#
loop_
_entity.id
_entity.type
_entity.pdbx_description
1 polymer ?
#
loop_
_entity_poly.entity_id
_entity_poly.type
_entity_poly.pdbx_seq_one_letter_code
_entity_poly.pdbx_strand_id
1 'polypeptide(L)'
;MESADEDEGWASVSREEWLRKLDSADLFESDIHNVVLNYLAVQGFQGAAEAFAAEAQLQPEVPLDSVGRRAAIRQSVLAGDVQEAISILQALDGTILLSFPEVHFRLRQQQLCKIIADGEVERAIEFARQVVLPFVDENPTMLPQLEHAMGLLAFREASSSVFGETLSVAAREELADEVDEAILRFYDVQKEATLENILKHVKHVEAVLVEKACTIPRLDFSTASQAGIAFGSE
;
A
#
# COMPACT_ATOMS: atom_id res chain seq x y z
N MET A 1 20.66 -24.38 -39.10
CA MET A 1 22.10 -24.16 -38.87
C MET A 1 22.17 -22.75 -38.32
N GLU A 2 21.77 -22.62 -37.05
CA GLU A 2 21.69 -21.37 -36.31
C GLU A 2 23.10 -20.81 -36.13
N SER A 3 23.26 -19.55 -36.52
CA SER A 3 24.45 -18.74 -36.34
C SER A 3 24.68 -18.48 -34.86
N ALA A 4 25.76 -19.07 -34.33
CA ALA A 4 26.25 -18.90 -32.98
C ALA A 4 27.01 -17.56 -32.83
N ASP A 5 26.34 -16.43 -33.05
CA ASP A 5 26.97 -15.09 -33.07
C ASP A 5 26.46 -14.11 -31.99
N GLU A 6 25.78 -14.55 -30.92
CA GLU A 6 25.24 -13.62 -29.90
C GLU A 6 25.90 -13.66 -28.51
N ASP A 7 26.87 -14.54 -28.25
CA ASP A 7 27.44 -14.73 -26.90
C ASP A 7 28.80 -14.04 -26.63
N GLU A 8 29.39 -13.30 -27.58
CA GLU A 8 30.72 -12.68 -27.42
C GLU A 8 30.73 -11.24 -26.85
N GLY A 9 29.57 -10.65 -26.55
CA GLY A 9 29.47 -9.20 -26.28
C GLY A 9 29.80 -8.71 -24.86
N TRP A 10 30.01 -9.59 -23.87
CA TRP A 10 30.21 -9.16 -22.48
C TRP A 10 31.67 -9.16 -22.00
N ALA A 11 32.60 -9.67 -22.82
CA ALA A 11 34.00 -9.85 -22.45
C ALA A 11 34.68 -8.51 -22.12
N SER A 12 34.78 -8.21 -20.82
CA SER A 12 35.47 -7.06 -20.21
C SER A 12 35.12 -5.70 -20.82
N VAL A 13 34.02 -5.09 -20.36
CA VAL A 13 33.80 -3.65 -20.57
C VAL A 13 34.92 -2.90 -19.83
N SER A 14 35.75 -2.16 -20.57
CA SER A 14 36.78 -1.32 -19.96
C SER A 14 36.14 -0.24 -19.07
N ARG A 15 36.88 0.24 -18.05
CA ARG A 15 36.37 1.33 -17.18
C ARG A 15 35.91 2.55 -17.99
N GLU A 16 36.62 2.87 -19.07
CA GLU A 16 36.32 4.00 -19.95
C GLU A 16 35.03 3.77 -20.74
N GLU A 17 34.80 2.55 -21.23
CA GLU A 17 33.57 2.20 -21.93
C GLU A 17 32.36 2.11 -20.97
N TRP A 18 32.59 1.66 -19.74
CA TRP A 18 31.59 1.69 -18.68
C TRP A 18 31.17 3.13 -18.34
N LEU A 19 32.15 4.02 -18.13
CA LEU A 19 31.89 5.44 -17.88
C LEU A 19 31.17 6.10 -19.06
N ARG A 20 31.53 5.77 -20.30
CA ARG A 20 30.82 6.27 -21.50
C ARG A 20 29.37 5.81 -21.55
N LYS A 21 29.09 4.55 -21.20
CA LYS A 21 27.71 4.02 -21.12
C LYS A 21 26.93 4.68 -19.99
N LEU A 22 27.57 4.93 -18.85
CA LEU A 22 26.97 5.65 -17.72
C LEU A 22 26.64 7.10 -18.11
N ASP A 23 27.55 7.78 -18.81
CA ASP A 23 27.36 9.17 -19.27
C ASP A 23 26.28 9.30 -20.36
N SER A 24 25.99 8.19 -21.07
CA SER A 24 24.87 8.14 -22.03
C SER A 24 23.51 7.88 -21.38
N ALA A 25 23.45 7.60 -20.08
CA ALA A 25 22.20 7.44 -19.36
C ALA A 25 21.69 8.83 -18.93
N ASP A 26 20.55 9.24 -19.49
CA ASP A 26 19.88 10.46 -19.06
C ASP A 26 19.30 10.27 -17.66
N LEU A 27 19.96 10.85 -16.66
CA LEU A 27 19.49 10.87 -15.27
C LEU A 27 19.20 12.31 -14.87
N PHE A 28 17.96 12.58 -14.50
CA PHE A 28 17.59 13.90 -14.00
C PHE A 28 17.71 13.93 -12.47
N GLU A 29 18.13 15.08 -11.95
CA GLU A 29 18.22 15.31 -10.50
C GLU A 29 16.85 15.09 -9.82
N SER A 30 15.76 15.43 -10.51
CA SER A 30 14.39 15.16 -10.08
C SER A 30 14.11 13.69 -9.84
N ASP A 31 14.69 12.79 -10.64
CA ASP A 31 14.45 11.34 -10.51
C ASP A 31 15.10 10.83 -9.21
N ILE A 32 16.32 11.29 -8.92
CA ILE A 32 17.02 10.95 -7.68
C ILE A 32 16.25 11.49 -6.47
N HIS A 33 15.80 12.74 -6.56
CA HIS A 33 14.98 13.36 -5.52
C HIS A 33 13.69 12.60 -5.26
N ASN A 34 12.98 12.17 -6.31
CA ASN A 34 11.76 11.37 -6.19
C ASN A 34 12.02 9.99 -5.57
N VAL A 35 13.13 9.32 -5.94
CA VAL A 35 13.51 8.02 -5.36
C VAL A 35 13.83 8.15 -3.86
N VAL A 36 14.55 9.20 -3.46
CA VAL A 36 14.86 9.47 -2.04
C VAL A 36 13.58 9.81 -1.27
N LEU A 37 12.72 10.65 -1.82
CA LEU A 37 11.46 11.03 -1.20
C LEU A 37 10.52 9.82 -1.02
N ASN A 38 10.43 8.95 -2.05
CA ASN A 38 9.70 7.70 -1.97
C ASN A 38 10.22 6.80 -0.84
N TYR A 39 11.55 6.66 -0.73
CA TYR A 39 12.15 5.88 0.35
C TYR A 39 11.80 6.41 1.74
N LEU A 40 11.94 7.72 1.96
CA LEU A 40 11.61 8.35 3.24
C LEU A 40 10.12 8.19 3.58
N ALA A 41 9.24 8.30 2.58
CA ALA A 41 7.81 8.12 2.75
C ALA A 41 7.45 6.66 3.10
N VAL A 42 7.96 5.68 2.35
CA VAL A 42 7.67 4.24 2.55
C VAL A 42 8.21 3.74 3.89
N GLN A 43 9.38 4.22 4.32
CA GLN A 43 9.97 3.88 5.63
C GLN A 43 9.31 4.63 6.81
N GLY A 44 8.38 5.54 6.55
CA GLY A 44 7.67 6.30 7.58
C GLY A 44 8.48 7.43 8.22
N PHE A 45 9.58 7.86 7.60
CA PHE A 45 10.39 9.00 8.06
C PHE A 45 9.74 10.35 7.67
N GLN A 46 8.51 10.57 8.11
CA GLN A 46 7.67 11.71 7.69
C GLN A 46 8.39 13.06 7.85
N GLY A 47 8.95 13.35 9.02
CA GLY A 47 9.61 14.64 9.27
C GLY A 47 10.82 14.89 8.36
N ALA A 48 11.55 13.82 7.99
CA ALA A 48 12.64 13.92 7.03
C ALA A 48 12.12 14.10 5.60
N ALA A 49 11.05 13.39 5.22
CA ALA A 49 10.41 13.52 3.92
C ALA A 49 9.88 14.95 3.69
N GLU A 50 9.22 15.54 4.68
CA GLU A 50 8.69 16.91 4.61
C GLU A 50 9.82 17.96 4.49
N ALA A 51 10.87 17.84 5.30
CA ALA A 51 12.03 18.73 5.21
C ALA A 51 12.73 18.61 3.84
N PHE A 52 12.92 17.38 3.36
CA PHE A 52 13.54 17.12 2.07
C PHE A 52 12.70 17.67 0.91
N ALA A 53 11.38 17.46 0.91
CA ALA A 53 10.50 18.00 -0.12
C ALA A 53 10.51 19.53 -0.15
N ALA A 54 10.55 20.18 1.02
CA ALA A 54 10.63 21.63 1.12
C ALA A 54 11.96 22.19 0.60
N GLU A 55 13.08 21.54 0.94
CA GLU A 55 14.42 21.97 0.51
C GLU A 55 14.65 21.73 -0.98
N ALA A 56 14.24 20.56 -1.49
CA ALA A 56 14.36 20.18 -2.89
C ALA A 56 13.25 20.79 -3.78
N GLN A 57 12.33 21.58 -3.20
CA GLN A 57 11.19 22.21 -3.88
C GLN A 57 10.32 21.21 -4.67
N LEU A 58 10.18 20.00 -4.14
CA LEU A 58 9.39 18.94 -4.75
C LEU A 58 7.92 19.11 -4.36
N GLN A 59 7.02 18.82 -5.30
CA GLN A 59 5.62 18.61 -4.99
C GLN A 59 5.37 17.10 -4.98
N PRO A 60 5.17 16.49 -3.79
CA PRO A 60 4.89 15.07 -3.71
C PRO A 60 3.56 14.76 -4.40
N GLU A 61 3.56 13.82 -5.35
CA GLU A 61 2.31 13.29 -5.92
C GLU A 61 1.55 12.42 -4.91
N VAL A 62 2.28 11.83 -3.96
CA VAL A 62 1.73 11.00 -2.88
C VAL A 62 1.86 11.73 -1.54
N PRO A 63 0.85 11.72 -0.67
CA PRO A 63 0.94 12.26 0.69
C PRO A 63 2.12 11.66 1.46
N LEU A 64 3.02 12.53 1.94
CA LEU A 64 4.25 12.13 2.64
C LEU A 64 3.99 11.42 3.99
N ASP A 65 2.79 11.58 4.55
CA ASP A 65 2.36 10.92 5.77
C ASP A 65 1.55 9.63 5.53
N SER A 66 1.59 9.08 4.32
CA SER A 66 0.80 7.90 3.93
C SER A 66 0.98 6.72 4.89
N VAL A 67 2.19 6.47 5.40
CA VAL A 67 2.44 5.40 6.40
C VAL A 67 1.76 5.71 7.74
N GLY A 68 1.90 6.93 8.25
CA GLY A 68 1.30 7.35 9.51
C GLY A 68 -0.24 7.34 9.45
N ARG A 69 -0.81 7.84 8.35
CA ARG A 69 -2.26 7.80 8.10
C ARG A 69 -2.78 6.38 7.92
N ARG A 70 -2.07 5.51 7.17
CA ARG A 70 -2.44 4.09 7.04
C ARG A 70 -2.45 3.38 8.39
N ALA A 71 -1.45 3.63 9.23
CA ALA A 71 -1.41 3.09 10.59
C ALA A 71 -2.60 3.60 11.45
N ALA A 72 -2.93 4.89 11.36
CA ALA A 72 -4.07 5.47 12.08
C ALA A 72 -5.42 4.93 11.59
N ILE A 73 -5.59 4.76 10.27
CA ILE A 73 -6.78 4.16 9.66
C ILE A 73 -6.92 2.71 10.13
N ARG A 74 -5.85 1.92 10.03
CA ARG A 74 -5.82 0.53 10.52
C ARG A 74 -6.22 0.45 11.98
N GLN A 75 -5.62 1.27 12.84
CA GLN A 75 -5.94 1.29 14.27
C GLN A 75 -7.40 1.64 14.53
N SER A 76 -7.96 2.60 13.78
CA SER A 76 -9.38 3.00 13.89
C SER A 76 -10.32 1.86 13.49
N VAL A 77 -10.02 1.14 12.40
CA VAL A 77 -10.77 -0.05 11.98
C VAL A 77 -10.71 -1.16 13.03
N LEU A 78 -9.51 -1.46 13.55
CA LEU A 78 -9.32 -2.48 14.59
C LEU A 78 -10.04 -2.11 15.90
N ALA A 79 -10.03 -0.84 16.29
CA ALA A 79 -10.78 -0.33 17.45
C ALA A 79 -12.31 -0.37 17.24
N GLY A 80 -12.77 -0.61 16.01
CA GLY A 80 -14.18 -0.56 15.65
C GLY A 80 -14.72 0.87 15.55
N ASP A 81 -13.84 1.86 15.42
CA ASP A 81 -14.21 3.24 15.10
C ASP A 81 -14.09 3.49 13.59
N VAL A 82 -15.04 2.91 12.86
CA VAL A 82 -15.06 2.98 11.41
C VAL A 82 -15.39 4.39 10.90
N GLN A 83 -16.09 5.20 11.71
CA GLN A 83 -16.41 6.57 11.33
C GLN A 83 -15.15 7.44 11.28
N GLU A 84 -14.25 7.27 12.27
CA GLU A 84 -12.95 7.92 12.25
C GLU A 84 -12.09 7.42 11.09
N ALA A 85 -12.06 6.11 10.83
CA ALA A 85 -11.34 5.55 9.68
C ALA A 85 -11.78 6.18 8.34
N ILE A 86 -13.09 6.35 8.13
CA ILE A 86 -13.65 7.01 6.93
C ILE A 86 -13.26 8.50 6.88
N SER A 87 -13.29 9.20 8.02
CA SER A 87 -12.87 10.61 8.10
C SER A 87 -11.41 10.79 7.68
N ILE A 88 -10.51 9.94 8.21
CA ILE A 88 -9.08 9.97 7.86
C ILE A 88 -8.88 9.61 6.38
N LEU A 89 -9.61 8.63 5.85
CA LEU A 89 -9.58 8.28 4.42
C LEU A 89 -10.01 9.46 3.53
N GLN A 90 -11.08 10.16 3.89
CA GLN A 90 -11.55 11.34 3.15
C GLN A 90 -10.59 12.52 3.23
N ALA A 91 -9.93 12.71 4.38
CA ALA A 91 -8.90 13.72 4.57
C ALA A 91 -7.58 13.37 3.86
N LEU A 92 -7.32 12.09 3.64
CA LEU A 92 -6.23 11.59 2.80
C LEU A 92 -6.54 11.86 1.33
N ASP A 93 -7.57 11.22 0.79
CA ASP A 93 -8.14 11.54 -0.51
C ASP A 93 -9.56 10.96 -0.61
N GLY A 94 -10.55 11.82 -0.76
CA GLY A 94 -11.97 11.44 -0.89
C GLY A 94 -12.28 10.56 -2.10
N THR A 95 -11.40 10.53 -3.10
CA THR A 95 -11.57 9.70 -4.30
C THR A 95 -11.21 8.24 -4.06
N ILE A 96 -10.44 7.89 -3.02
CA ILE A 96 -10.12 6.50 -2.66
C ILE A 96 -11.40 5.68 -2.48
N LEU A 97 -12.38 6.22 -1.75
CA LEU A 97 -13.65 5.54 -1.51
C LEU A 97 -14.51 5.40 -2.78
N LEU A 98 -14.34 6.31 -3.74
CA LEU A 98 -15.03 6.25 -5.04
C LEU A 98 -14.37 5.20 -5.95
N SER A 99 -13.04 5.06 -5.89
CA SER A 99 -12.28 4.07 -6.66
C SER A 99 -12.45 2.65 -6.13
N PHE A 100 -12.69 2.49 -4.82
CA PHE A 100 -12.85 1.19 -4.16
C PHE A 100 -14.21 1.09 -3.43
N PRO A 101 -15.33 1.03 -4.16
CA PRO A 101 -16.67 1.01 -3.57
C PRO A 101 -16.93 -0.24 -2.70
N GLU A 102 -16.25 -1.36 -2.98
CA GLU A 102 -16.34 -2.58 -2.16
C GLU A 102 -15.80 -2.37 -0.74
N VAL A 103 -14.67 -1.66 -0.62
CA VAL A 103 -14.07 -1.31 0.68
C VAL A 103 -14.96 -0.32 1.42
N HIS A 104 -15.52 0.65 0.70
CA HIS A 104 -16.44 1.62 1.29
C HIS A 104 -17.69 0.93 1.83
N PHE A 105 -18.29 0.02 1.06
CA PHE A 105 -19.42 -0.79 1.51
C PHE A 105 -19.08 -1.61 2.75
N ARG A 106 -17.94 -2.33 2.76
CA ARG A 106 -17.50 -3.13 3.91
C ARG A 106 -17.33 -2.29 5.18
N LEU A 107 -16.76 -1.09 5.07
CA LEU A 107 -16.66 -0.15 6.19
C LEU A 107 -18.06 0.24 6.72
N ARG A 108 -19.00 0.57 5.82
CA ARG A 108 -20.39 0.88 6.21
C ARG A 108 -21.14 -0.31 6.79
N GLN A 109 -20.91 -1.51 6.26
CA GLN A 109 -21.45 -2.75 6.82
C GLN A 109 -20.96 -2.97 8.25
N GLN A 110 -19.67 -2.75 8.53
CA GLN A 110 -19.13 -2.89 9.87
C GLN A 110 -19.71 -1.86 10.85
N GLN A 111 -19.94 -0.63 10.39
CA GLN A 111 -20.65 0.39 11.16
C GLN A 111 -22.10 -0.03 11.47
N LEU A 112 -22.81 -0.61 10.50
CA LEU A 112 -24.15 -1.15 10.71
C LEU A 112 -24.15 -2.28 11.74
N CYS A 113 -23.23 -3.24 11.62
CA CYS A 113 -23.09 -4.34 12.58
C CYS A 113 -22.84 -3.83 14.01
N LYS A 114 -22.05 -2.77 14.16
CA LYS A 114 -21.83 -2.11 15.47
C LYS A 114 -23.11 -1.51 16.05
N ILE A 115 -23.87 -0.75 15.25
CA ILE A 115 -25.16 -0.16 15.69
C ILE A 115 -26.14 -1.25 16.12
N ILE A 116 -26.16 -2.39 15.41
CA ILE A 116 -26.98 -3.55 15.78
C ILE A 116 -26.50 -4.18 17.10
N ALA A 117 -25.18 -4.34 17.27
CA ALA A 117 -24.59 -4.88 18.49
C ALA A 117 -24.84 -4.00 19.72
N ASP A 118 -24.91 -2.68 19.53
CA ASP A 118 -25.26 -1.70 20.58
C ASP A 118 -26.76 -1.71 20.93
N GLY A 119 -27.58 -2.48 20.19
CA GLY A 119 -29.02 -2.64 20.43
C GLY A 119 -29.88 -1.49 19.87
N GLU A 120 -29.30 -0.60 19.07
CA GLU A 120 -29.97 0.56 18.49
C GLU A 120 -30.75 0.19 17.20
N VAL A 121 -31.81 -0.62 17.34
CA VAL A 121 -32.55 -1.21 16.19
C VAL A 121 -33.11 -0.18 15.21
N GLU A 122 -33.78 0.87 15.71
CA GLU A 122 -34.39 1.90 14.85
C GLU A 122 -33.33 2.63 14.02
N ARG A 123 -32.22 2.98 14.65
CA ARG A 123 -31.07 3.63 14.01
C ARG A 123 -30.39 2.70 13.01
N ALA A 124 -30.26 1.41 13.31
CA ALA A 124 -29.71 0.42 12.38
C ALA A 124 -30.53 0.34 11.09
N ILE A 125 -31.86 0.29 11.20
CA ILE A 125 -32.76 0.26 10.04
C ILE A 125 -32.66 1.55 9.23
N GLU A 126 -32.65 2.71 9.89
CA GLU A 126 -32.50 3.99 9.19
C GLU A 126 -31.14 4.07 8.47
N PHE A 127 -30.06 3.68 9.15
CA PHE A 127 -28.72 3.67 8.59
C PHE A 127 -28.59 2.71 7.39
N ALA A 128 -29.12 1.49 7.50
CA ALA A 128 -29.15 0.54 6.41
C ALA A 128 -29.87 1.14 5.18
N ARG A 129 -30.99 1.83 5.39
CA ARG A 129 -31.78 2.42 4.31
C ARG A 129 -31.14 3.63 3.65
N GLN A 130 -30.53 4.52 4.45
CA GLN A 130 -29.99 5.79 3.94
C GLN A 130 -28.57 5.65 3.42
N VAL A 131 -27.75 4.81 4.06
CA VAL A 131 -26.31 4.74 3.80
C VAL A 131 -25.94 3.48 3.05
N VAL A 132 -26.47 2.32 3.42
CA VAL A 132 -25.99 1.03 2.88
C VAL A 132 -26.74 0.59 1.61
N LEU A 133 -28.05 0.81 1.53
CA LEU A 133 -28.85 0.44 0.36
C LEU A 133 -28.35 1.03 -0.98
N PRO A 134 -27.92 2.31 -1.06
CA PRO A 134 -27.41 2.86 -2.33
C PRO A 134 -26.27 2.03 -2.94
N PHE A 135 -25.39 1.44 -2.11
CA PHE A 135 -24.31 0.57 -2.59
C PHE A 135 -24.83 -0.74 -3.18
N VAL A 136 -25.91 -1.29 -2.62
CA VAL A 136 -26.53 -2.53 -3.11
C VAL A 136 -27.32 -2.29 -4.40
N ASP A 137 -27.94 -1.11 -4.52
CA ASP A 137 -28.61 -0.68 -5.75
C ASP A 137 -27.60 -0.52 -6.90
N GLU A 138 -26.40 0.02 -6.61
CA GLU A 138 -25.31 0.14 -7.58
C GLU A 138 -24.63 -1.21 -7.88
N ASN A 139 -24.45 -2.05 -6.86
CA ASN A 139 -23.82 -3.36 -7.00
C ASN A 139 -24.59 -4.47 -6.23
N PRO A 140 -25.48 -5.21 -6.92
CA PRO A 140 -26.31 -6.26 -6.30
C PRO A 140 -25.53 -7.43 -5.68
N THR A 141 -24.24 -7.58 -6.00
CA THR A 141 -23.39 -8.63 -5.41
C THR A 141 -23.19 -8.44 -3.90
N MET A 142 -23.42 -7.23 -3.39
CA MET A 142 -23.29 -6.88 -1.97
C MET A 142 -24.56 -7.21 -1.15
N LEU A 143 -25.67 -7.56 -1.80
CA LEU A 143 -26.93 -7.86 -1.13
C LEU A 143 -26.82 -8.96 -0.07
N PRO A 144 -26.15 -10.12 -0.32
CA PRO A 144 -26.03 -11.17 0.69
C PRO A 144 -25.32 -10.71 1.96
N GLN A 145 -24.36 -9.78 1.84
CA GLN A 145 -23.61 -9.22 2.95
C GLN A 145 -24.49 -8.28 3.80
N LEU A 146 -25.36 -7.50 3.15
CA LEU A 146 -26.36 -6.68 3.83
C LEU A 146 -27.42 -7.55 4.52
N GLU A 147 -27.94 -8.58 3.85
CA GLU A 147 -28.91 -9.52 4.43
C GLU A 147 -28.34 -10.22 5.67
N HIS A 148 -27.08 -10.64 5.60
CA HIS A 148 -26.35 -11.20 6.73
C HIS A 148 -26.27 -10.18 7.89
N ALA A 149 -25.83 -8.94 7.63
CA ALA A 149 -25.75 -7.90 8.66
C ALA A 149 -27.13 -7.61 9.29
N MET A 150 -28.19 -7.52 8.49
CA MET A 150 -29.55 -7.29 8.99
C MET A 150 -30.13 -8.49 9.73
N GLY A 151 -29.69 -9.71 9.40
CA GLY A 151 -30.04 -10.94 10.10
C GLY A 151 -29.63 -10.94 11.58
N LEU A 152 -28.60 -10.16 11.95
CA LEU A 152 -28.17 -9.96 13.34
C LEU A 152 -29.29 -9.38 14.22
N LEU A 153 -30.23 -8.60 13.66
CA LEU A 153 -31.37 -8.04 14.40
C LEU A 153 -32.31 -9.11 14.96
N ALA A 154 -32.31 -10.32 14.38
CA ALA A 154 -33.14 -11.43 14.85
C ALA A 154 -32.58 -12.10 16.13
N PHE A 155 -31.34 -11.79 16.51
CA PHE A 155 -30.66 -12.38 17.65
C PHE A 155 -30.63 -11.41 18.83
N ARG A 156 -30.87 -11.96 20.03
CA ARG A 156 -30.84 -11.19 21.28
C ARG A 156 -29.42 -10.78 21.70
N GLU A 157 -28.44 -11.55 21.25
CA GLU A 157 -27.01 -11.29 21.39
C GLU A 157 -26.36 -11.48 20.01
N ALA A 158 -26.02 -10.38 19.35
CA ALA A 158 -25.41 -10.41 18.02
C ALA A 158 -24.07 -11.19 18.01
N SER A 159 -23.30 -11.09 19.11
CA SER A 159 -21.97 -11.69 19.28
C SER A 159 -21.98 -13.21 19.45
N SER A 160 -23.09 -13.82 19.89
CA SER A 160 -23.21 -15.28 20.06
C SER A 160 -23.90 -15.97 18.87
N SER A 161 -24.27 -15.19 17.86
CA SER A 161 -24.90 -15.70 16.64
C SER A 161 -23.88 -16.28 15.66
N VAL A 162 -24.34 -17.12 14.73
CA VAL A 162 -23.55 -17.62 13.58
C VAL A 162 -23.00 -16.47 12.73
N PHE A 163 -23.61 -15.29 12.84
CA PHE A 163 -23.25 -14.07 12.14
C PHE A 163 -22.31 -13.16 12.96
N GLY A 164 -21.95 -13.57 14.18
CA GLY A 164 -21.01 -12.86 15.05
C GLY A 164 -19.57 -12.84 14.52
N GLU A 165 -19.24 -13.68 13.52
CA GLU A 165 -17.94 -13.65 12.84
C GLU A 165 -17.64 -12.27 12.23
N THR A 166 -18.64 -11.57 11.69
CA THR A 166 -18.48 -10.21 11.15
C THR A 166 -18.14 -9.18 12.25
N LEU A 167 -18.53 -9.44 13.51
CA LEU A 167 -18.17 -8.61 14.67
C LEU A 167 -16.82 -8.99 15.30
N SER A 168 -16.21 -10.08 14.83
CA SER A 168 -14.97 -10.60 15.39
C SER A 168 -13.79 -9.64 15.20
N VAL A 169 -12.73 -9.88 15.96
CA VAL A 169 -11.46 -9.18 15.76
C VAL A 169 -10.84 -9.60 14.41
N ALA A 170 -10.98 -10.87 14.01
CA ALA A 170 -10.46 -11.37 12.74
C ALA A 170 -11.08 -10.66 11.52
N ALA A 171 -12.42 -10.49 11.50
CA ALA A 171 -13.08 -9.75 10.42
C ALA A 171 -12.65 -8.27 10.37
N ARG A 172 -12.32 -7.66 11.52
CA ARG A 172 -11.76 -6.30 11.56
C ARG A 172 -10.31 -6.25 11.06
N GLU A 173 -9.52 -7.28 11.32
CA GLU A 173 -8.17 -7.41 10.78
C GLU A 173 -8.20 -7.55 9.25
N GLU A 174 -9.06 -8.43 8.72
CA GLU A 174 -9.25 -8.58 7.26
C GLU A 174 -9.72 -7.27 6.62
N LEU A 175 -10.68 -6.57 7.22
CA LEU A 175 -11.12 -5.26 6.72
C LEU A 175 -10.00 -4.23 6.76
N ALA A 176 -9.19 -4.22 7.81
CA ALA A 176 -8.08 -3.29 7.92
C ALA A 176 -6.98 -3.57 6.89
N ASP A 177 -6.74 -4.85 6.56
CA ASP A 177 -5.83 -5.26 5.50
C ASP A 177 -6.35 -4.84 4.11
N GLU A 178 -7.65 -5.04 3.83
CA GLU A 178 -8.27 -4.60 2.58
C GLU A 178 -8.24 -3.09 2.39
N VAL A 179 -8.46 -2.32 3.46
CA VAL A 179 -8.35 -0.85 3.41
C VAL A 179 -6.90 -0.42 3.13
N ASP A 180 -5.91 -1.05 3.78
CA ASP A 180 -4.50 -0.73 3.54
C ASP A 180 -4.08 -1.07 2.10
N GLU A 181 -4.48 -2.23 1.59
CA GLU A 181 -4.28 -2.64 0.19
C GLU A 181 -4.93 -1.65 -0.79
N ALA A 182 -6.15 -1.18 -0.51
CA ALA A 182 -6.83 -0.21 -1.37
C ALA A 182 -6.08 1.13 -1.41
N ILE A 183 -5.57 1.61 -0.27
CA ILE A 183 -4.76 2.83 -0.23
C ILE A 183 -3.46 2.64 -1.01
N LEU A 184 -2.77 1.51 -0.83
CA LEU A 184 -1.53 1.21 -1.56
C LEU A 184 -1.77 1.16 -3.08
N ARG A 185 -2.83 0.49 -3.52
CA ARG A 185 -3.21 0.42 -4.94
C ARG A 185 -3.61 1.76 -5.51
N PHE A 186 -4.30 2.59 -4.72
CA PHE A 186 -4.72 3.92 -5.16
C PHE A 186 -3.53 4.82 -5.51
N TYR A 187 -2.51 4.83 -4.66
CA TYR A 187 -1.32 5.65 -4.84
C TYR A 187 -0.22 4.98 -5.68
N ASP A 188 -0.48 3.77 -6.21
CA ASP A 188 0.53 2.91 -6.85
C ASP A 188 1.82 2.78 -6.00
N VAL A 189 1.66 2.85 -4.68
CA VAL A 189 2.78 2.77 -3.74
C VAL A 189 3.17 1.31 -3.65
N GLN A 190 4.31 0.99 -4.25
CA GLN A 190 4.95 -0.30 -4.08
C GLN A 190 5.23 -0.53 -2.59
N LYS A 191 4.96 -1.75 -2.12
CA LYS A 191 5.19 -2.15 -0.72
C LYS A 191 6.66 -2.03 -0.31
N GLU A 192 7.56 -2.09 -1.29
CA GLU A 192 8.99 -1.85 -1.16
C GLU A 192 9.36 -0.54 -1.84
N ALA A 193 10.23 0.25 -1.22
CA ALA A 193 10.66 1.53 -1.77
C ALA A 193 11.40 1.34 -3.10
N THR A 194 11.23 2.27 -4.04
CA THR A 194 11.89 2.22 -5.36
C THR A 194 13.41 2.06 -5.23
N LEU A 195 14.00 2.72 -4.24
CA LEU A 195 15.44 2.61 -3.94
C LEU A 195 15.84 1.17 -3.56
N GLU A 196 15.04 0.49 -2.75
CA GLU A 196 15.32 -0.90 -2.34
C GLU A 196 15.23 -1.85 -3.54
N ASN A 197 14.22 -1.67 -4.39
CA ASN A 197 14.07 -2.43 -5.63
C ASN A 197 15.25 -2.23 -6.57
N ILE A 198 15.70 -0.98 -6.76
CA ILE A 198 16.88 -0.67 -7.57
C ILE A 198 18.11 -1.38 -6.99
N LEU A 199 18.35 -1.30 -5.68
CA LEU A 199 19.52 -1.93 -5.08
C LEU A 199 19.47 -3.47 -5.15
N LYS A 200 18.30 -4.09 -5.01
CA LYS A 200 18.10 -5.54 -5.23
C LYS A 200 18.41 -5.92 -6.69
N HIS A 201 17.91 -5.14 -7.65
CA HIS A 201 18.21 -5.36 -9.07
C HIS A 201 19.70 -5.22 -9.36
N VAL A 202 20.37 -4.20 -8.81
CA VAL A 202 21.81 -4.01 -8.96
C VAL A 202 22.57 -5.21 -8.41
N LYS A 203 22.25 -5.68 -7.20
CA LYS A 203 22.88 -6.87 -6.60
C LYS A 203 22.68 -8.12 -7.47
N HIS A 204 21.49 -8.32 -8.03
CA HIS A 204 21.21 -9.43 -8.93
C HIS A 204 22.01 -9.34 -10.24
N VAL A 205 22.05 -8.16 -10.86
CA VAL A 205 22.82 -7.92 -12.09
C VAL A 205 24.32 -8.11 -11.83
N GLU A 206 24.84 -7.65 -10.69
CA GLU A 206 26.24 -7.91 -10.31
C GLU A 206 26.53 -9.41 -10.19
N ALA A 207 25.65 -10.19 -9.57
CA ALA A 207 25.82 -11.65 -9.45
C ALA A 207 25.86 -12.34 -10.81
N VAL A 208 24.92 -12.02 -11.70
CA VAL A 208 24.86 -12.56 -13.07
C VAL A 208 26.09 -12.19 -13.89
N LEU A 209 26.59 -10.96 -13.75
CA LEU A 209 27.80 -10.51 -14.45
C LEU A 209 29.07 -11.17 -13.89
N VAL A 210 29.12 -11.47 -12.60
CA VAL A 210 30.23 -12.23 -11.98
C VAL A 210 30.23 -13.69 -12.44
N GLU A 211 29.06 -14.34 -12.53
CA GLU A 211 28.93 -15.70 -13.08
C GLU A 211 29.41 -15.75 -14.53
N LYS A 212 29.03 -14.72 -15.31
CA LYS A 212 29.55 -14.49 -16.66
C LYS A 212 30.93 -13.84 -16.65
N ALA A 213 31.81 -14.09 -15.67
CA ALA A 213 33.21 -13.63 -15.63
C ALA A 213 33.51 -12.17 -16.08
N CYS A 214 32.56 -11.24 -15.93
CA CYS A 214 32.74 -9.84 -16.30
C CYS A 214 33.52 -9.10 -15.20
N THR A 215 34.43 -8.20 -15.59
CA THR A 215 35.10 -7.31 -14.63
C THR A 215 34.28 -6.03 -14.49
N ILE A 216 33.54 -5.90 -13.38
CA ILE A 216 32.71 -4.71 -13.10
C ILE A 216 33.13 -4.04 -11.79
N PRO A 217 32.96 -2.71 -11.67
CA PRO A 217 33.07 -2.03 -10.38
C PRO A 217 31.95 -2.52 -9.46
N ARG A 218 32.31 -2.99 -8.26
CA ARG A 218 31.34 -3.45 -7.25
C ARG A 218 30.89 -2.28 -6.38
N LEU A 219 29.60 -2.22 -6.12
CA LEU A 219 29.05 -1.28 -5.15
C LEU A 219 29.25 -1.81 -3.73
N ASP A 220 29.58 -0.91 -2.80
CA ASP A 220 29.60 -1.24 -1.39
C ASP A 220 28.21 -1.04 -0.78
N PHE A 221 27.55 -2.15 -0.45
CA PHE A 221 26.22 -2.15 0.17
C PHE A 221 26.27 -1.99 1.71
N SER A 222 27.45 -1.77 2.30
CA SER A 222 27.60 -1.55 3.75
C SER A 222 26.78 -0.36 4.25
N THR A 223 26.75 0.73 3.49
CA THR A 223 26.01 1.96 3.82
C THR A 223 24.50 1.76 3.69
N ALA A 224 24.06 0.98 2.69
CA ALA A 224 22.64 0.64 2.52
C ALA A 224 22.12 -0.25 3.67
N SER A 225 22.92 -1.22 4.09
CA SER A 225 22.62 -2.07 5.26
C SER A 225 22.52 -1.24 6.55
N GLN A 226 23.39 -0.23 6.72
CA GLN A 226 23.34 0.68 7.86
C GLN A 226 22.12 1.60 7.84
N ALA A 227 21.62 1.96 6.66
CA ALA A 227 20.40 2.73 6.48
C ALA A 227 19.11 1.91 6.72
N GLY A 228 19.22 0.61 7.02
CA GLY A 228 18.08 -0.26 7.29
C GLY A 228 17.49 -0.95 6.06
N ILE A 229 18.16 -0.87 4.90
CA ILE A 229 17.74 -1.58 3.69
C ILE A 229 18.10 -3.06 3.83
N ALA A 230 17.09 -3.89 4.07
CA ALA A 230 17.26 -5.33 4.18
C ALA A 230 17.30 -5.96 2.78
N PHE A 231 18.49 -6.35 2.33
CA PHE A 231 18.63 -7.27 1.22
C PHE A 231 18.27 -8.65 1.74
N GLY A 232 17.04 -9.12 1.47
CA GLY A 232 16.59 -10.45 1.86
C GLY A 232 17.70 -11.48 1.64
N SER A 233 17.93 -12.31 2.66
CA SER A 233 18.78 -13.48 2.53
C SER A 233 18.17 -14.40 1.49
N GLU A 234 18.96 -14.75 0.48
CA GLU A 234 18.73 -15.98 -0.30
C GLU A 234 18.51 -17.18 0.61
#